data_AF-A0A5J5EV21-F1
#
_entry.id   AF-A0A5J5EV21-F1
#
_cell.length_a   1.000
_cell.length_b   1.000
_cell.length_c   1.000
_cell.angle_alpha   90.00
_cell.angle_beta   90.00
_cell.angle_gamma   90.00
#
_symmetry.space_group_name_H-M   'P 1'
#
loop_
_entity.id
_entity.type
_entity.pdbx_description
1 polymer ?
#
loop_
_entity_poly.entity_id
_entity_poly.type
_entity_poly.pdbx_seq_one_letter_code
_entity_poly.pdbx_strand_id
1 'polypeptide(L)' 'LGMGHSERGRPGGRRRGNLPKQVTDLLRNWLNKHLHHPYPTEDEKQMLMSQTGLTIHQISNWFINARRRRVPAITN' A
#
# COMPACT_ATOMS: atom_id res chain seq x y z
N LEU A 1 7.58 37.47 18.10
CA LEU A 1 8.33 36.23 18.40
C LEU A 1 7.34 35.08 18.45
N GLY A 2 7.45 34.14 17.51
CA GLY A 2 6.55 32.99 17.38
C GLY A 2 6.87 32.25 16.09
N MET A 3 8.01 31.56 16.12
CA MET A 3 8.68 30.88 15.01
C MET A 3 7.77 29.91 14.25
N GLY A 4 7.94 29.87 12.93
CA GLY A 4 7.20 29.07 11.98
C GLY A 4 7.25 27.56 12.24
N HIS A 5 6.11 26.91 11.96
CA HIS A 5 5.96 25.47 11.97
C HIS A 5 6.64 24.90 10.72
N SER A 6 7.93 24.61 10.91
CA SER A 6 8.60 23.37 10.53
C SER A 6 8.36 22.85 9.11
N GLU A 7 9.38 23.10 8.30
CA GLU A 7 9.73 22.34 7.11
C GLU A 7 9.56 20.83 7.32
N ARG A 8 8.59 20.22 6.63
CA ARG A 8 8.60 18.77 6.40
C ARG A 8 9.60 18.46 5.29
N GLY A 9 10.88 18.47 5.65
CA GLY A 9 11.91 17.82 4.86
C GLY A 9 11.51 16.37 4.62
N ARG A 10 11.26 15.99 3.36
CA ARG A 10 11.17 14.58 2.97
C ARG A 10 12.59 14.03 2.98
N PRO A 11 13.00 13.14 3.90
CA PRO A 11 14.29 12.51 3.77
C PRO A 11 14.24 11.52 2.62
N GLY A 12 15.33 11.51 1.84
CA GLY A 12 15.52 10.84 0.56
C GLY A 12 14.75 9.53 0.38
N GLY A 13 14.00 9.48 -0.72
CA GLY A 13 13.41 8.25 -1.22
C GLY A 13 14.51 7.22 -1.45
N ARG A 14 14.66 6.29 -0.50
CA ARG A 14 15.40 5.04 -0.72
C ARG A 14 14.90 4.44 -2.03
N ARG A 15 15.86 4.16 -2.93
CA ARG A 15 15.63 3.59 -4.25
C ARG A 15 14.60 2.46 -4.13
N ARG A 16 13.57 2.51 -4.98
CA ARG A 16 12.46 1.54 -5.05
C ARG A 16 13.00 0.15 -5.38
N GLY A 17 13.44 -0.59 -4.37
CA GLY A 17 13.50 -2.04 -4.44
C GLY A 17 12.08 -2.60 -4.51
N ASN A 18 11.91 -3.72 -5.20
CA ASN A 18 10.66 -4.46 -5.10
C ASN A 18 10.38 -4.81 -3.63
N LEU A 19 9.11 -4.81 -3.25
CA LEU A 19 8.71 -5.28 -1.92
C LEU A 19 9.16 -6.75 -1.72
N PRO A 20 9.58 -7.14 -0.51
CA PRO A 20 9.90 -8.53 -0.21
C PRO A 20 8.76 -9.48 -0.57
N LYS A 21 9.08 -10.69 -1.03
CA LYS A 21 8.09 -11.68 -1.47
C LYS A 21 7.02 -11.94 -0.41
N GLN A 22 7.43 -12.13 0.85
CA GLN A 22 6.53 -12.34 1.98
C GLN A 22 5.51 -11.21 2.15
N VAL A 23 5.96 -9.96 2.04
CA VAL A 23 5.07 -8.78 2.09
C VAL A 23 4.09 -8.80 0.91
N THR A 24 4.58 -9.05 -0.30
CA THR A 24 3.71 -9.11 -1.47
C THR A 24 2.71 -10.26 -1.42
N ASP A 25 3.07 -11.39 -0.80
CA ASP A 25 2.18 -12.55 -0.66
C ASP A 25 1.02 -12.25 0.31
N LEU A 26 1.28 -11.54 1.42
CA LEU A 26 0.22 -11.06 2.33
C LEU A 26 -0.76 -10.12 1.63
N LEU A 27 -0.26 -9.12 0.90
CA LEU A 27 -1.09 -8.16 0.18
C LEU A 27 -1.89 -8.83 -0.96
N ARG A 28 -1.27 -9.78 -1.67
CA ARG A 28 -1.94 -10.59 -2.71
C ARG A 28 -3.02 -11.49 -2.13
N ASN A 29 -2.77 -12.11 -0.97
CA ASN A 29 -3.75 -12.94 -0.29
C ASN A 29 -4.99 -12.12 0.09
N TRP A 30 -4.81 -10.92 0.65
CA TRP A 30 -5.94 -10.02 0.91
C TRP A 30 -6.69 -9.67 -0.39
N LEU A 31 -5.96 -9.34 -1.46
CA LEU A 31 -6.57 -8.99 -2.75
C LEU A 31 -7.38 -10.14 -3.35
N ASN A 32 -6.87 -11.38 -3.26
CA ASN A 32 -7.56 -12.59 -3.72
C ASN A 32 -8.87 -12.84 -2.96
N LYS A 33 -8.90 -12.53 -1.65
CA LYS A 33 -10.11 -12.65 -0.83
C LYS A 33 -11.15 -11.56 -1.15
N HIS A 34 -10.72 -10.44 -1.72
CA HIS A 34 -11.56 -9.26 -1.99
C HIS A 34 -11.64 -8.92 -3.49
N LEU A 35 -11.63 -9.93 -4.37
CA LEU A 35 -11.66 -9.69 -5.82
C LEU A 35 -12.94 -8.98 -6.30
N HIS A 36 -14.07 -9.18 -5.61
CA HIS A 36 -15.33 -8.50 -5.90
C HIS A 36 -15.30 -7.01 -5.50
N HIS A 37 -14.58 -6.66 -4.44
CA HIS A 37 -14.45 -5.29 -3.96
C HIS A 37 -13.00 -5.01 -3.48
N PRO A 38 -12.04 -4.81 -4.41
CA PRO A 38 -10.61 -4.69 -4.09
C PRO A 38 -10.22 -3.30 -3.60
N TYR A 39 -10.91 -2.83 -2.56
CA TYR A 39 -10.74 -1.53 -1.91
C TYR A 39 -10.68 -1.74 -0.40
N PRO A 40 -9.47 -1.84 0.18
CA PRO A 40 -9.35 -2.04 1.62
C PRO A 40 -9.85 -0.83 2.38
N THR A 41 -10.59 -1.08 3.46
CA THR A 41 -11.01 -0.05 4.43
C THR A 41 -9.81 0.49 5.20
N GLU A 42 -10.02 1.54 6.00
CA GLU A 42 -8.92 2.09 6.80
C GLU A 42 -8.42 1.09 7.85
N ASP A 43 -9.32 0.39 8.54
CA ASP A 43 -8.97 -0.69 9.48
C ASP A 43 -8.18 -1.81 8.82
N GLU A 44 -8.56 -2.21 7.61
CA GLU A 44 -7.81 -3.25 6.87
C GLU A 44 -6.42 -2.77 6.46
N LYS A 45 -6.26 -1.50 6.08
CA LYS A 45 -4.93 -0.94 5.82
C LYS A 45 -4.09 -0.90 7.09
N GLN A 46 -4.66 -0.57 8.25
CA GLN A 46 -3.97 -0.60 9.54
C GLN A 46 -3.53 -2.03 9.89
N MET A 47 -4.40 -3.01 9.71
CA MET A 47 -4.07 -4.43 9.89
C MET A 47 -2.92 -4.86 8.99
N LEU A 48 -2.97 -4.51 7.70
CA LEU A 48 -1.93 -4.83 6.73
C LEU A 48 -0.61 -4.11 7.04
N MET A 49 -0.66 -2.88 7.56
CA MET A 49 0.52 -2.14 8.04
C MET A 49 1.18 -2.88 9.19
N SER A 50 0.40 -3.31 10.19
CA SER A 50 0.91 -4.07 11.33
C SER A 50 1.59 -5.37 10.88
N GLN A 51 1.03 -6.08 9.90
CA GLN A 51 1.59 -7.35 9.41
C GLN A 51 2.79 -7.20 8.48
N THR A 52 2.83 -6.13 7.67
CA THR A 52 3.84 -5.97 6.61
C THR A 52 4.96 -4.99 6.97
N GLY A 53 4.79 -4.19 8.02
CA GLY A 53 5.67 -3.08 8.37
C GLY A 53 5.67 -1.93 7.35
N LEU A 54 4.74 -1.93 6.38
CA LEU A 54 4.62 -0.88 5.38
C LEU A 54 3.77 0.27 5.89
N THR A 55 4.12 1.49 5.50
CA THR A 55 3.27 2.66 5.74
C THR A 55 1.94 2.54 4.99
N ILE A 56 0.89 3.18 5.52
CA ILE A 56 -0.43 3.28 4.87
C ILE A 56 -0.33 3.80 3.43
N HIS A 57 0.59 4.73 3.17
CA HIS A 57 0.82 5.25 1.82
C HIS A 57 1.40 4.19 0.87
N GLN A 58 2.35 3.36 1.32
CA GLN A 58 2.90 2.26 0.53
C GLN A 58 1.83 1.19 0.23
N ILE A 59 1.00 0.87 1.21
CA ILE A 59 -0.12 -0.08 1.07
C ILE A 59 -1.12 0.44 0.04
N SER A 60 -1.55 1.71 0.18
CA SER A 60 -2.50 2.34 -0.73
C SER A 60 -1.97 2.35 -2.18
N ASN A 61 -0.72 2.75 -2.37
CA ASN A 61 -0.08 2.74 -3.70
C ASN A 61 0.06 1.33 -4.26
N TRP A 62 0.34 0.34 -3.42
CA TRP A 62 0.42 -1.05 -3.87
C TRP A 62 -0.94 -1.53 -4.37
N PHE A 63 -2.02 -1.30 -3.63
CA PHE A 63 -3.37 -1.72 -4.03
C PHE A 63 -3.86 -1.03 -5.29
N ILE A 64 -3.58 0.26 -5.48
CA ILE A 64 -3.90 0.98 -6.73
C ILE A 64 -3.23 0.28 -7.93
N ASN A 65 -1.93 -0.02 -7.82
CA ASN A 65 -1.19 -0.68 -8.89
C ASN A 65 -1.61 -2.14 -9.10
N ALA A 66 -1.83 -2.88 -8.01
CA ALA A 66 -2.25 -4.28 -8.07
C ALA A 66 -3.65 -4.43 -8.71
N ARG A 67 -4.59 -3.55 -8.35
CA ARG A 67 -5.93 -3.50 -8.95
C ARG A 67 -5.86 -3.17 -10.42
N ARG A 68 -5.08 -2.15 -10.83
CA ARG A 68 -4.87 -1.82 -12.25
C ARG A 68 -4.29 -2.96 -13.07
N ARG A 69 -3.51 -3.87 -12.47
CA ARG A 69 -2.96 -5.04 -13.18
C ARG A 69 -3.94 -6.21 -13.24
N ARG A 70 -4.82 -6.35 -12.25
CA ARG A 70 -5.71 -7.51 -12.14
C ARG A 70 -7.12 -7.27 -12.66
N VAL A 71 -7.70 -6.09 -12.47
CA VAL A 71 -9.08 -5.80 -12.91
C VAL A 71 -9.23 -5.83 -14.43
N PRO A 72 -8.30 -5.29 -15.24
CA PRO A 72 -8.39 -5.45 -16.69
C PRO A 72 -8.27 -6.91 -17.16
N ALA A 73 -7.67 -7.79 -16.36
CA ALA A 73 -7.55 -9.22 -16.67
C ALA A 73 -8.79 -10.05 -16.22
N ILE A 74 -9.75 -9.45 -15.52
CA ILE A 74 -10.99 -10.11 -15.07
C ILE A 74 -12.19 -9.71 -15.97
N THR A 75 -12.07 -8.61 -16.73
CA THR A 75 -13.14 -8.02 -17.57
C THR A 75 -12.99 -8.32 -19.08
N ASN A 76 -12.02 -9.13 -19.50
CA ASN A 76 -11.86 -9.59 -20.88
C ASN A 76 -11.77 -11.11 -20.94
#